data_AF-A0AAW5VI93-F1
#
_entry.id   AF-A0AAW5VI93-F1
#
_cell.length_a   1.000
_cell.length_b   1.000
_cell.length_c   1.000
_cell.angle_alpha   90.00
_cell.angle_beta   90.00
_cell.angle_gamma   90.00
#
_symmetry.space_group_name_H-M   'P 1'
#
loop_
_entity.id
_entity.type
_entity.pdbx_description
1 polymer ?
#
loop_
_entity_poly.entity_id
_entity_poly.type
_entity_poly.pdbx_seq_one_letter_code
_entity_poly.pdbx_strand_id
1 'polypeptide(L)'
;MNKKNVLTIRIPEDLKERIEKTAATQGVSLNQFALYAFTRGISDIDTANFFKKRIQGKTKESIEDGFKKVMGKVGKKDKIPSWDKL
;
A
#
# COMPACT_ATOMS: atom_id res chain seq x y z
N MET A 1 -8.17 19.59 22.96
CA MET A 1 -9.56 19.22 22.62
C MET A 1 -9.54 17.96 21.77
N ASN A 2 -10.11 16.86 22.26
CA ASN A 2 -10.19 15.61 21.51
C ASN A 2 -11.32 15.72 20.46
N LYS A 3 -11.03 16.34 19.31
CA LYS A 3 -12.00 16.53 18.21
C LYS A 3 -12.23 15.19 17.51
N LYS A 4 -13.06 14.33 18.11
CA LYS A 4 -13.54 13.11 17.44
C LYS A 4 -14.59 13.50 16.42
N ASN A 5 -14.37 13.14 15.16
CA ASN A 5 -15.37 13.27 14.10
C ASN A 5 -16.11 11.92 13.98
N VAL A 6 -17.43 11.93 14.11
CA VAL A 6 -18.25 10.71 14.09
C VAL A 6 -18.84 10.53 12.70
N LEU A 7 -18.59 9.38 12.09
CA LEU A 7 -19.11 9.01 10.78
C LEU A 7 -20.15 7.90 10.94
N THR A 8 -21.40 8.19 10.55
CA THR A 8 -22.49 7.20 10.51
C THR A 8 -22.79 6.85 9.06
N ILE A 9 -22.72 5.56 8.72
CA ILE A 9 -22.96 5.05 7.36
C ILE A 9 -24.09 4.04 7.36
N ARG A 10 -24.87 4.02 6.27
CA ARG A 10 -25.82 2.95 5.98
C ARG A 10 -25.18 2.00 4.98
N ILE A 11 -25.20 0.71 5.29
CA ILE A 11 -24.65 -0.34 4.45
C ILE A 11 -25.68 -1.45 4.25
N PRO A 12 -25.60 -2.18 3.13
CA PRO A 12 -26.37 -3.42 2.94
C PRO A 12 -26.12 -4.42 4.07
N GLU A 13 -27.14 -5.24 4.37
CA GLU A 13 -27.08 -6.24 5.44
C GLU A 13 -26.00 -7.29 5.19
N ASP A 14 -25.92 -7.80 3.96
CA ASP A 14 -24.89 -8.76 3.54
C ASP A 14 -23.47 -8.22 3.72
N LEU A 15 -23.28 -6.93 3.43
CA LEU A 15 -21.99 -6.27 3.60
C LEU A 15 -21.62 -6.18 5.08
N LYS A 16 -22.58 -5.83 5.94
CA LYS A 16 -22.37 -5.78 7.39
C LYS A 16 -21.92 -7.15 7.92
N GLU A 17 -22.63 -8.21 7.58
CA GLU A 17 -22.29 -9.58 8.03
C GLU A 17 -20.88 -10.00 7.60
N ARG A 18 -20.51 -9.70 6.35
CA ARG A 18 -19.17 -10.01 5.83
C ARG A 18 -18.07 -9.27 6.59
N ILE A 19 -18.31 -7.99 6.91
CA ILE A 19 -17.36 -7.18 7.68
C ILE A 19 -17.27 -7.71 9.12
N GLU A 20 -18.38 -8.04 9.76
CA GLU A 20 -18.40 -8.62 11.12
C GLU A 20 -17.64 -9.95 11.20
N LYS A 21 -17.87 -10.87 10.25
CA LYS A 21 -17.14 -12.14 10.21
C LYS A 21 -15.64 -11.95 10.04
N THR A 22 -15.25 -11.00 9.19
CA THR A 22 -13.82 -10.71 8.94
C THR A 22 -13.18 -10.04 10.15
N ALA A 23 -13.87 -9.09 10.78
CA ALA A 23 -13.41 -8.42 11.99
C ALA A 23 -13.23 -9.40 13.16
N ALA A 24 -14.20 -10.32 13.35
CA ALA A 24 -14.11 -11.38 14.35
C ALA A 24 -12.92 -12.31 14.10
N THR A 25 -12.65 -12.68 12.84
CA THR A 25 -11.49 -13.49 12.45
C THR A 25 -10.17 -12.80 12.79
N GLN A 26 -10.13 -11.46 12.69
CA GLN A 26 -8.95 -10.65 13.02
C GLN A 26 -8.89 -10.24 14.50
N GLY A 27 -9.88 -10.61 15.32
CA GLY A 27 -9.94 -10.27 16.74
C GLY A 27 -10.13 -8.78 17.03
N VAL A 28 -10.74 -8.02 16.11
CA VAL A 28 -10.95 -6.58 16.22
C VAL A 28 -12.44 -6.22 16.21
N SER A 29 -12.80 -5.05 16.74
CA SER A 29 -14.18 -4.57 16.66
C SER A 29 -14.56 -4.18 15.22
N LEU A 30 -15.85 -4.27 14.92
CA LEU A 30 -16.40 -3.88 13.61
C LEU A 30 -15.96 -2.46 13.19
N ASN A 31 -16.05 -1.50 14.10
CA ASN A 31 -15.72 -0.10 13.81
C ASN A 31 -14.22 0.11 13.56
N GLN A 32 -13.36 -0.59 14.31
CA GLN A 32 -11.91 -0.54 14.08
C GLN A 32 -11.54 -1.16 12.74
N PHE A 33 -12.17 -2.28 12.40
CA PHE A 33 -11.96 -2.93 11.12
C PHE A 33 -12.46 -2.05 9.96
N ALA A 34 -13.64 -1.44 10.09
CA ALA A 34 -14.18 -0.51 9.10
C ALA A 34 -13.24 0.70 8.89
N LEU A 35 -12.73 1.28 9.98
CA LEU A 35 -11.76 2.37 9.90
C LEU A 35 -10.49 1.95 9.15
N TYR A 36 -9.92 0.79 9.49
CA TYR A 36 -8.76 0.24 8.80
C TYR A 36 -9.03 0.04 7.31
N ALA A 37 -10.17 -0.57 6.96
CA ALA A 37 -10.56 -0.81 5.58
C ALA A 37 -10.70 0.50 4.79
N PHE A 38 -11.28 1.55 5.39
CA PHE A 38 -11.35 2.87 4.75
C PHE A 38 -9.98 3.49 4.54
N THR A 39 -9.12 3.49 5.56
CA THR A 39 -7.74 3.99 5.44
C THR A 39 -6.97 3.24 4.36
N ARG A 40 -7.13 1.91 4.30
CA ARG A 40 -6.49 1.07 3.29
C ARG A 40 -7.01 1.39 1.89
N GLY A 41 -8.32 1.49 1.71
CA GLY A 41 -8.94 1.82 0.43
C GLY A 41 -8.48 3.17 -0.12
N ILE A 42 -8.38 4.20 0.73
CA ILE A 42 -7.82 5.51 0.35
C ILE A 42 -6.36 5.36 -0.08
N SER A 43 -5.56 4.64 0.71
CA SER A 43 -4.13 4.43 0.41
C SER A 43 -3.92 3.70 -0.92
N ASP A 44 -4.76 2.72 -1.23
CA ASP A 44 -4.67 1.96 -2.49
C ASP A 44 -5.05 2.84 -3.69
N ILE A 45 -6.08 3.70 -3.56
CA ILE A 45 -6.46 4.69 -4.58
C ILE A 45 -5.32 5.69 -4.83
N ASP A 46 -4.74 6.23 -3.76
CA ASP A 46 -3.65 7.20 -3.85
C ASP A 46 -2.40 6.59 -4.48
N THR A 47 -2.07 5.35 -4.10
CA THR A 47 -0.96 4.58 -4.66
C THR A 47 -1.16 4.33 -6.15
N ALA A 48 -2.36 3.88 -6.55
CA ALA A 48 -2.69 3.67 -7.96
C ALA A 48 -2.56 4.97 -8.77
N ASN A 49 -3.05 6.09 -8.22
CA ASN A 49 -2.95 7.40 -8.86
C ASN A 49 -1.50 7.90 -8.96
N PHE A 50 -0.69 7.69 -7.92
CA PHE A 50 0.73 8.02 -7.93
C PHE A 50 1.46 7.29 -9.04
N PHE A 51 1.30 5.96 -9.12
CA PHE A 51 1.95 5.17 -10.17
C PHE A 51 1.43 5.53 -11.55
N LYS A 52 0.11 5.70 -11.72
CA LYS A 52 -0.50 6.14 -12.98
C LYS A 52 0.13 7.43 -13.49
N LYS A 53 0.24 8.46 -12.65
CA LYS A 53 0.90 9.73 -13.01
C LYS A 53 2.39 9.54 -13.33
N ARG A 54 3.08 8.68 -12.59
CA ARG A 54 4.53 8.47 -12.75
C ARG A 54 4.90 7.68 -14.01
N ILE A 55 4.05 6.78 -14.46
CA ILE A 55 4.24 6.02 -15.70
C ILE A 55 3.60 6.69 -16.91
N GLN A 56 2.73 7.67 -16.71
CA GLN A 56 2.10 8.42 -17.80
C GLN A 56 3.17 9.05 -18.70
N GLY A 57 3.12 8.71 -19.99
CA GLY A 57 4.09 9.18 -20.98
C GLY A 57 5.43 8.45 -20.98
N LYS A 58 5.62 7.41 -20.17
CA LYS A 58 6.81 6.55 -20.22
C LYS A 58 6.54 5.29 -21.05
N THR A 59 7.46 4.96 -21.93
CA THR A 59 7.47 3.66 -22.61
C THR A 59 8.13 2.61 -21.71
N LYS A 60 7.91 1.34 -22.03
CA LYS A 60 8.52 0.22 -21.29
C LYS A 60 10.05 0.32 -21.31
N GLU A 61 10.62 0.65 -22.45
CA GLU A 61 12.07 0.80 -22.67
C GLU A 61 12.63 1.91 -21.78
N SER A 62 11.93 3.05 -21.70
CA SER A 62 12.33 4.17 -20.83
C SER A 62 12.35 3.80 -19.34
N ILE A 63 11.41 2.95 -18.90
CA ILE A 63 11.37 2.45 -17.53
C ILE A 63 12.52 1.47 -17.27
N GLU A 64 12.78 0.54 -18.19
CA GLU A 64 13.87 -0.42 -18.10
C GLU A 64 15.24 0.24 -18.10
N ASP A 65 15.46 1.25 -18.93
CA ASP A 65 16.71 2.02 -18.97
C ASP A 65 16.92 2.82 -17.68
N GLY A 66 15.84 3.41 -17.15
CA GLY A 66 15.85 4.05 -15.84
C GLY A 66 16.23 3.07 -14.73
N PHE A 67 15.69 1.85 -14.77
CA PHE A 67 16.02 0.78 -13.83
C PHE A 67 17.49 0.37 -13.94
N LYS A 68 17.99 0.07 -15.14
CA LYS A 68 19.40 -0.28 -15.39
C LYS A 68 20.34 0.82 -14.91
N LYS A 69 20.00 2.10 -15.12
CA LYS A 69 20.80 3.24 -14.66
C LYS A 69 20.88 3.32 -13.14
N VAL A 70 19.82 3.01 -12.42
CA VAL A 70 19.82 3.00 -10.94
C VAL A 70 20.59 1.78 -10.44
N MET A 71 20.32 0.60 -10.98
CA MET A 71 21.01 -0.63 -10.59
C MET A 71 22.52 -0.58 -10.90
N GLY A 72 22.92 0.10 -11.98
CA GLY A 72 24.33 0.32 -12.32
C GLY A 72 25.09 1.22 -11.34
N LYS A 73 24.39 1.95 -10.45
CA LYS A 73 25.01 2.71 -9.35
C LYS A 73 25.23 1.87 -8.09
N VAL A 74 24.57 0.71 -7.98
CA VAL A 74 24.83 -0.23 -6.90
C VAL A 74 26.23 -0.79 -7.12
N GLY A 75 27.11 -0.66 -6.13
CA GLY A 75 28.50 -1.07 -6.23
C GLY A 75 28.62 -2.53 -6.67
N LYS A 76 29.61 -2.82 -7.54
CA LYS A 76 29.92 -4.19 -7.95
C LYS A 76 30.22 -5.04 -6.70
N LYS A 77 29.82 -6.32 -6.73
CA LYS A 77 30.11 -7.34 -5.69
C LYS A 77 31.59 -7.38 -5.27
N ASP A 78 32.50 -6.85 -6.07
CA ASP A 78 33.93 -6.81 -5.78
C ASP A 78 34.32 -5.85 -4.64
N LYS A 79 33.42 -4.96 -4.20
CA LYS A 79 33.60 -4.05 -3.05
C LYS A 79 32.83 -4.48 -1.78
N ILE A 80 32.56 -5.77 -1.63
CA ILE A 80 31.99 -6.29 -0.38
C ILE A 80 33.13 -6.50 0.63
N PRO A 81 33.02 -6.00 1.88
CA PRO A 81 33.99 -6.27 2.94
C PRO A 81 34.20 -7.77 3.15
N SER A 82 35.40 -8.15 3.60
CA SER A 82 35.80 -9.55 3.79
C SER A 82 34.85 -10.37 4.68
N TRP A 83 34.18 -9.70 5.62
CA TRP A 83 33.26 -10.33 6.59
C TRP A 83 31.86 -10.64 6.02
N ASP A 84 31.52 -10.09 4.85
CA ASP A 84 30.23 -10.26 4.16
C ASP A 84 30.40 -11.07 2.85
N LYS A 85 31.55 -11.73 2.69
CA LYS A 85 31.75 -12.76 1.66
C LYS A 85 31.24 -14.10 2.19
N LEU A 86 30.12 -14.58 1.62
CA LEU A 86 29.62 -15.95 1.80
C LEU A 86 30.63 -17.00 1.33
#